data_AF-A0A1J3JD03-F1
#
_entry.id   AF-A0A1J3JD03-F1
#
_cell.length_a   1.000
_cell.length_b   1.000
_cell.length_c   1.000
_cell.angle_alpha   90.00
_cell.angle_beta   90.00
_cell.angle_gamma   90.00
#
_symmetry.space_group_name_H-M   'P 1'
#
loop_
_entity.id
_entity.type
_entity.pdbx_description
1 polymer ?
#
loop_
_entity_poly.entity_id
_entity_poly.type
_entity_poly.pdbx_seq_one_letter_code
_entity_poly.pdbx_strand_id
1 'polypeptide(L)'
;WVIKDFKSVQHRIESPEFESGGCRWCVVVHPNVDNCISMYLLVSGCEDLPPGWKIHAKYWLSIESPYGRRAINSVARCFDSEGPAWGLSNWLHRSQLDDGVLDPHGDLKIDARVEVLHKSDPMFTWVIKDFKSVLDRRIIKSPEFESVAADGV
;
A
#
# COMPACT_ATOMS: atom_id res chain seq x y z
N TRP A 1 16.35 -0.47 1.65
CA TRP A 1 16.41 -0.56 3.13
C TRP A 1 17.37 -1.68 3.53
N VAL A 2 18.18 -1.48 4.56
CA VAL A 2 19.12 -2.50 5.07
C VAL A 2 18.81 -2.77 6.53
N ILE A 3 18.62 -4.04 6.89
CA ILE A 3 18.38 -4.48 8.25
C ILE A 3 19.66 -5.13 8.76
N LYS A 4 20.21 -4.56 9.83
CA LYS A 4 21.46 -5.03 10.42
C LYS A 4 21.26 -6.28 11.24
N ASP A 5 22.22 -7.20 11.17
CA ASP A 5 22.22 -8.45 11.93
C ASP A 5 20.85 -9.17 11.90
N PHE A 6 20.34 -9.45 10.70
CA PHE A 6 18.95 -9.87 10.51
C PHE A 6 18.59 -11.17 11.27
N LYS A 7 19.58 -12.04 11.53
CA LYS A 7 19.38 -13.30 12.26
C LYS A 7 18.93 -13.08 13.70
N SER A 8 19.32 -11.98 14.35
CA SER A 8 18.92 -11.68 15.72
C SER A 8 17.51 -11.07 15.80
N VAL A 9 16.94 -10.61 14.67
CA VAL A 9 15.61 -9.99 14.64
C VAL A 9 14.52 -11.05 14.83
N GLN A 10 13.76 -10.93 15.92
CA GLN A 10 12.65 -11.85 16.24
C GLN A 10 11.25 -11.22 16.10
N HIS A 11 11.17 -9.90 16.14
CA HIS A 11 9.89 -9.18 16.13
C HIS A 11 9.65 -8.48 14.80
N ARG A 12 8.37 -8.17 14.55
CA ARG A 12 7.94 -7.37 13.40
C ARG A 12 8.71 -6.05 13.37
N ILE A 13 9.26 -5.72 12.22
CA ILE A 13 9.96 -4.46 11.97
C ILE A 13 9.40 -3.77 10.73
N GLU A 14 9.48 -2.45 10.72
CA GLU A 14 9.05 -1.61 9.61
C GLU A 14 10.22 -0.83 9.04
N SER A 15 10.21 -0.62 7.73
CA SER A 15 11.16 0.28 7.09
C SER A 15 10.84 1.73 7.42
N PRO A 16 11.81 2.65 7.23
CA PRO A 16 11.48 4.05 7.03
C PRO A 16 10.42 4.23 5.93
N GLU A 17 9.58 5.25 6.07
CA GLU A 17 8.60 5.60 5.06
C GLU A 17 9.28 6.05 3.76
N PHE A 18 8.64 5.77 2.63
CA PHE A 18 9.02 6.31 1.33
C PHE A 18 7.77 6.71 0.54
N GLU A 19 7.92 7.70 -0.33
CA GLU A 19 6.82 8.23 -1.13
C GLU A 19 6.83 7.67 -2.55
N SER A 20 5.65 7.29 -3.04
CA SER A 20 5.42 6.99 -4.46
C SER A 20 3.96 7.20 -4.82
N GLY A 21 3.70 7.82 -5.97
CA GLY A 21 2.34 8.11 -6.45
C GLY A 21 1.53 9.05 -5.54
N GLY A 22 2.21 9.87 -4.74
CA GLY A 22 1.58 10.75 -3.75
C GLY A 22 0.96 10.01 -2.57
N CYS A 23 1.47 8.81 -2.26
CA CYS A 23 1.13 8.02 -1.09
C CYS A 23 2.42 7.66 -0.32
N ARG A 24 2.30 7.50 1.00
CA ARG A 24 3.41 7.05 1.87
C ARG A 24 3.32 5.54 2.06
N TRP A 25 4.45 4.88 1.97
CA TRP A 25 4.56 3.43 2.02
C TRP A 25 5.68 3.03 2.98
N CYS A 26 5.57 1.86 3.60
CA CYS A 26 6.68 1.21 4.26
C CYS A 26 6.68 -0.30 3.98
N VAL A 27 7.83 -0.94 4.16
CA VAL A 27 7.94 -2.40 4.11
C VAL A 27 7.85 -2.94 5.53
N VAL A 28 6.95 -3.89 5.73
CA VAL A 28 6.79 -4.63 6.99
C VAL A 28 7.41 -6.01 6.82
N VAL A 29 8.31 -6.38 7.74
CA VAL A 29 8.92 -7.71 7.79
C VAL A 29 8.50 -8.40 9.08
N HIS A 30 7.95 -9.59 8.94
CA HIS A 30 7.78 -10.54 10.04
C HIS A 30 8.92 -11.57 9.92
N PRO A 31 9.95 -11.49 10.77
CA PRO A 31 11.18 -12.28 10.60
C PRO A 31 11.03 -13.75 11.02
N ASN A 32 9.96 -14.06 11.77
CA ASN A 32 9.69 -15.39 12.28
C ASN A 32 8.20 -15.61 12.54
N VAL A 33 7.52 -16.21 11.58
CA VAL A 33 6.19 -16.81 11.76
C VAL A 33 6.33 -18.24 11.27
N ASP A 34 6.23 -19.21 12.18
CA ASP A 34 6.43 -20.64 11.88
C ASP A 34 7.73 -20.93 11.11
N ASN A 35 8.86 -20.38 11.59
CA ASN A 35 10.19 -20.47 10.97
C ASN A 35 10.28 -19.86 9.57
N CYS A 36 9.30 -19.06 9.17
CA CYS A 36 9.30 -18.36 7.89
C CYS A 36 9.34 -16.84 8.06
N ILE A 37 9.91 -16.19 7.07
CA ILE A 37 9.99 -14.74 6.93
C ILE A 37 8.89 -14.33 5.97
N SER A 38 8.02 -13.44 6.42
CA SER A 38 6.95 -12.83 5.62
C SER A 38 7.25 -11.35 5.40
N MET A 39 6.91 -10.84 4.22
CA MET A 39 7.19 -9.45 3.88
C MET A 39 6.03 -8.82 3.12
N TYR A 40 5.67 -7.61 3.52
CA TYR A 40 4.52 -6.88 3.00
C TYR A 40 4.89 -5.43 2.72
N LEU A 41 4.24 -4.87 1.71
CA LEU A 41 4.14 -3.43 1.51
C LEU A 41 2.90 -2.93 2.24
N LEU A 42 3.05 -1.92 3.10
CA LEU A 42 1.99 -1.29 3.88
C LEU A 42 1.81 0.16 3.42
N VAL A 43 0.56 0.62 3.35
CA VAL A 43 0.24 2.05 3.25
C VAL A 43 0.50 2.69 4.61
N SER A 44 1.50 3.57 4.70
CA SER A 44 1.86 4.20 5.98
C SER A 44 0.85 5.28 6.37
N GLY A 45 0.53 5.36 7.66
CA GLY A 45 -0.51 6.26 8.18
C GLY A 45 -1.91 5.93 7.64
N CYS A 46 -2.17 4.66 7.33
CA CYS A 46 -3.48 4.22 6.82
C CYS A 46 -4.64 4.48 7.79
N GLU A 47 -4.35 4.60 9.09
CA GLU A 47 -5.31 4.94 10.14
C GLU A 47 -5.81 6.39 10.03
N ASP A 48 -4.99 7.28 9.45
CA ASP A 48 -5.33 8.70 9.27
C ASP A 48 -6.08 8.96 7.94
N LEU A 49 -6.24 7.93 7.10
CA LEU A 49 -6.91 8.07 5.81
C LEU A 49 -8.43 8.13 5.96
N PRO A 50 -9.14 8.88 5.10
CA PRO A 50 -10.58 9.05 5.21
C PRO A 50 -11.31 7.71 5.04
N PRO A 51 -12.46 7.50 5.71
CA PRO A 51 -13.25 6.29 5.55
C PRO A 51 -13.54 5.96 4.07
N GLY A 52 -13.36 4.70 3.69
CA GLY A 52 -13.58 4.24 2.31
C GLY A 52 -12.45 4.56 1.33
N TRP A 53 -11.28 5.00 1.82
CA TRP A 53 -10.10 5.17 0.97
C TRP A 53 -9.73 3.87 0.24
N LYS A 54 -9.28 4.02 -1.01
CA LYS A 54 -8.77 2.93 -1.84
C LYS A 54 -7.57 3.41 -2.64
N ILE A 55 -6.49 2.64 -2.61
CA ILE A 55 -5.31 2.87 -3.43
C ILE A 55 -5.07 1.63 -4.26
N HIS A 56 -5.19 1.75 -5.57
CA HIS A 56 -4.82 0.70 -6.52
C HIS A 56 -3.37 0.87 -6.93
N ALA A 57 -2.53 -0.10 -6.60
CA ALA A 57 -1.10 -0.06 -6.90
C ALA A 57 -0.54 -1.42 -7.30
N LYS A 58 0.54 -1.40 -8.08
CA LYS A 58 1.46 -2.53 -8.24
C LYS A 58 2.68 -2.31 -7.37
N TYR A 59 3.25 -3.39 -6.88
CA TYR A 59 4.48 -3.33 -6.13
C TYR A 59 5.48 -4.39 -6.57
N TRP A 60 6.75 -4.09 -6.31
CA TRP A 60 7.86 -4.99 -6.45
C TRP A 60 8.63 -4.98 -5.15
N LEU A 61 8.90 -6.17 -4.64
CA LEU A 61 9.68 -6.39 -3.43
C LEU A 61 10.82 -7.32 -3.79
N SER A 62 12.06 -6.96 -3.44
CA SER A 62 13.19 -7.85 -3.61
C SER A 62 14.13 -7.86 -2.42
N ILE A 63 14.72 -9.02 -2.20
CA ILE A 63 15.88 -9.21 -1.34
C ILE A 63 17.09 -9.30 -2.25
N GLU A 64 18.03 -8.39 -2.03
CA GLU A 64 19.32 -8.37 -2.70
C GLU A 64 20.30 -9.17 -1.86
N SER A 65 20.93 -10.18 -2.48
CA SER A 65 21.96 -10.98 -1.86
C SER A 65 23.24 -10.92 -2.70
N PRO A 66 24.42 -11.24 -2.13
CA PRO A 66 25.67 -11.31 -2.90
C PRO A 66 25.62 -12.31 -4.07
N TYR A 67 24.79 -13.35 -3.97
CA TYR A 67 24.73 -14.46 -4.93
C TYR A 67 23.52 -14.38 -5.89
N GLY A 68 22.67 -13.37 -5.74
CA GLY A 68 21.51 -13.21 -6.59
C GLY A 68 20.41 -12.34 -5.98
N ARG A 69 19.30 -12.27 -6.68
CA ARG A 69 18.15 -11.44 -6.31
C ARG A 69 16.91 -12.30 -6.20
N ARG A 70 16.20 -12.21 -5.07
CA ARG A 70 14.90 -12.85 -4.88
C ARG A 70 13.85 -11.77 -4.94
N ALA A 71 13.00 -11.80 -5.95
CA ALA A 71 12.03 -10.75 -6.20
C ALA A 71 10.62 -11.32 -6.35
N ILE A 72 9.65 -10.54 -5.91
CA ILE A 72 8.23 -10.73 -6.20
C ILE A 72 7.69 -9.46 -6.83
N ASN A 73 6.79 -9.64 -7.80
CA ASN A 73 6.03 -8.60 -8.44
C ASN A 73 4.55 -8.88 -8.24
N SER A 74 3.78 -7.86 -7.91
CA SER A 74 2.35 -7.99 -7.73
C SER A 74 1.60 -7.73 -9.02
N VAL A 75 0.43 -8.34 -9.15
CA VAL A 75 -0.65 -7.75 -9.95
C VAL A 75 -1.14 -6.47 -9.26
N ALA A 76 -1.98 -5.67 -9.93
CA ALA A 76 -2.61 -4.54 -9.27
C ALA A 76 -3.39 -5.02 -8.03
N ARG A 77 -3.11 -4.43 -6.87
CA ARG A 77 -3.80 -4.68 -5.60
C ARG A 77 -4.57 -3.44 -5.19
N CYS A 78 -5.70 -3.65 -4.52
CA CYS A 78 -6.48 -2.61 -3.87
C CYS A 78 -6.09 -2.59 -2.39
N PHE A 79 -5.44 -1.52 -1.96
CA PHE A 79 -5.15 -1.23 -0.57
C PHE A 79 -6.33 -0.42 -0.02
N ASP A 80 -6.84 -0.80 1.13
CA ASP A 80 -7.94 -0.13 1.84
C ASP A 80 -7.84 -0.38 3.35
N SER A 81 -8.85 0.05 4.11
CA SER A 81 -8.87 -0.10 5.57
C SER A 81 -8.90 -1.55 6.05
N GLU A 82 -9.39 -2.50 5.24
CA GLU A 82 -9.43 -3.92 5.59
C GLU A 82 -8.12 -4.63 5.21
N GLY A 83 -7.51 -4.22 4.09
CA GLY A 83 -6.24 -4.73 3.60
C GLY A 83 -5.23 -3.61 3.33
N PRO A 84 -4.69 -2.94 4.37
CA PRO A 84 -3.73 -1.86 4.19
C PRO A 84 -2.34 -2.37 3.79
N ALA A 85 -2.10 -3.67 3.89
CA ALA A 85 -0.84 -4.31 3.56
C ALA A 85 -1.03 -5.51 2.61
N TRP A 86 -0.17 -5.58 1.59
CA TRP A 86 -0.11 -6.69 0.64
C TRP A 86 1.32 -7.19 0.49
N GLY A 87 1.50 -8.50 0.34
CA GLY A 87 2.83 -9.09 0.37
C GLY A 87 2.83 -10.57 0.13
N LEU A 88 3.88 -11.22 0.61
CA LEU A 88 4.02 -12.66 0.56
C LEU A 88 4.26 -13.21 1.97
N SER A 89 3.29 -13.98 2.44
CA SER A 89 3.40 -14.80 3.64
C SER A 89 4.34 -15.96 3.37
N ASN A 90 5.15 -16.32 4.37
CA ASN A 90 6.08 -17.45 4.32
C ASN A 90 7.00 -17.42 3.09
N TRP A 91 7.47 -16.23 2.72
CA TRP A 91 8.26 -16.04 1.51
C TRP A 91 9.57 -16.83 1.55
N LEU A 92 10.27 -16.79 2.69
CA LEU A 92 11.54 -17.47 2.88
C LEU A 92 11.53 -18.28 4.16
N HIS A 93 12.00 -19.52 4.10
CA HIS A 93 12.28 -20.28 5.33
C HIS A 93 13.55 -19.72 5.99
N ARG A 94 13.59 -19.67 7.32
CA ARG A 94 14.75 -19.13 8.07
C ARG A 94 16.05 -19.87 7.82
N SER A 95 16.01 -21.17 7.49
CA SER A 95 17.22 -21.91 7.10
C SER A 95 17.91 -21.30 5.88
N GLN A 96 17.18 -20.61 5.02
CA GLN A 96 17.74 -19.97 3.82
C GLN A 96 18.57 -18.73 4.16
N LEU A 97 18.55 -18.23 5.40
CA LEU A 97 19.45 -17.18 5.85
C LEU A 97 20.90 -17.64 5.90
N ASP A 98 21.14 -18.96 6.03
CA ASP A 98 22.47 -19.56 5.94
C ASP A 98 22.89 -19.83 4.48
N ASP A 99 21.94 -19.83 3.55
CA ASP A 99 22.15 -20.10 2.12
C ASP A 99 22.51 -18.83 1.32
N GLY A 100 23.21 -17.89 1.95
CA GLY A 100 23.75 -16.70 1.28
C GLY A 100 22.71 -15.62 0.96
N VAL A 101 21.54 -15.63 1.58
CA VAL A 101 20.55 -14.54 1.48
C VAL A 101 21.07 -13.24 2.12
N LEU A 102 21.86 -13.38 3.18
CA LEU A 102 22.47 -12.26 3.90
C LEU A 102 23.81 -11.90 3.27
N ASP A 103 24.22 -10.65 3.46
CA ASP A 103 25.58 -10.23 3.14
C ASP A 103 26.61 -10.80 4.14
N PRO A 104 27.93 -10.65 3.90
CA PRO A 104 28.97 -11.13 4.82
C PRO A 104 28.92 -10.54 6.24
N HIS A 105 28.19 -9.44 6.45
CA HIS A 105 27.99 -8.82 7.76
C HIS A 105 26.75 -9.37 8.49
N GLY A 106 25.96 -10.24 7.84
CA GLY A 106 24.70 -10.74 8.37
C GLY A 106 23.53 -9.80 8.12
N ASP A 107 23.68 -8.82 7.23
CA ASP A 107 22.65 -7.83 6.94
C ASP A 107 21.73 -8.31 5.81
N LEU A 108 20.44 -7.96 5.92
CA LEU A 108 19.44 -8.19 4.89
C LEU A 108 19.16 -6.90 4.13
N LYS A 109 19.33 -6.90 2.81
CA LYS A 109 19.02 -5.76 1.95
C LYS A 109 17.72 -5.97 1.20
N ILE A 110 16.80 -5.02 1.35
CA ILE A 110 15.47 -5.02 0.73
C ILE A 110 15.34 -3.83 -0.23
N ASP A 111 14.86 -4.07 -1.44
CA ASP A 111 14.39 -3.05 -2.39
C ASP A 111 12.86 -3.13 -2.49
N ALA A 112 12.21 -1.97 -2.54
CA ALA A 112 10.77 -1.87 -2.70
C ALA A 112 10.46 -0.78 -3.74
N ARG A 113 9.54 -1.10 -4.65
CA ARG A 113 9.04 -0.17 -5.66
C ARG A 113 7.53 -0.25 -5.71
N VAL A 114 6.90 0.88 -5.96
CA VAL A 114 5.45 0.99 -6.01
C VAL A 114 5.06 1.87 -7.18
N GLU A 115 4.08 1.41 -7.95
CA GLU A 115 3.43 2.16 -9.02
C GLU A 115 1.96 2.31 -8.63
N VAL A 116 1.56 3.54 -8.29
CA VAL A 116 0.16 3.86 -8.00
C VAL A 116 -0.57 4.08 -9.31
N LEU A 117 -1.64 3.33 -9.52
CA LEU A 117 -2.47 3.37 -10.73
C LEU A 117 -3.67 4.30 -10.56
N HIS A 118 -4.33 4.20 -9.41
CA HIS A 118 -5.48 5.01 -9.07
C HIS A 118 -5.56 5.14 -7.55
N LYS A 119 -6.04 6.28 -7.07
CA LYS A 119 -6.41 6.47 -5.67
C LYS A 119 -7.78 7.12 -5.64
N SER A 120 -8.61 6.69 -4.69
CA SER A 120 -9.89 7.34 -4.41
C SER A 120 -9.65 8.82 -4.13
N ASP A 121 -10.44 9.68 -4.77
CA ASP A 121 -10.45 11.09 -4.41
C ASP A 121 -10.86 11.23 -2.94
N PRO A 122 -10.28 12.18 -2.20
CA PRO A 122 -10.73 12.47 -0.85
C PRO A 122 -12.24 12.71 -0.91
N MET A 123 -13.00 11.96 -0.12
CA MET A 123 -14.45 12.11 -0.05
C MET A 123 -14.75 13.51 0.48
N PHE A 124 -15.00 14.47 -0.42
CA PHE A 124 -15.40 15.81 -0.05
C PHE A 124 -16.78 15.72 0.61
N THR A 125 -16.81 15.84 1.93
CA THR A 125 -18.07 15.93 2.67
C THR A 125 -18.61 17.35 2.48
N TRP A 126 -19.58 17.52 1.59
CA TRP A 126 -20.34 18.78 1.51
C TRP A 126 -21.28 18.87 2.70
N VAL A 127 -21.00 19.77 3.64
CA VAL A 127 -21.98 20.16 4.66
C VAL A 127 -22.88 21.24 4.06
N ILE A 128 -24.09 20.86 3.64
CA ILE A 128 -25.11 21.84 3.24
C ILE A 128 -25.60 22.52 4.52
N LYS A 129 -25.08 23.73 4.78
CA LYS A 129 -25.45 24.54 5.96
C LYS A 129 -26.86 25.12 5.85
N ASP A 130 -27.41 25.21 4.63
CA ASP A 130 -28.77 25.72 4.41
C ASP A 130 -29.49 24.92 3.32
N PHE A 131 -30.30 23.94 3.74
CA PHE A 131 -31.06 23.10 2.82
C PHE A 131 -32.18 23.88 2.09
N LYS A 132 -32.62 25.04 2.61
CA LYS A 132 -33.71 25.81 2.01
C LYS A 132 -33.26 26.53 0.72
N SER A 133 -32.01 26.96 0.64
CA SER A 133 -31.48 27.60 -0.58
C SER A 133 -31.17 26.60 -1.70
N VAL A 134 -30.99 25.31 -1.38
CA VAL A 134 -30.71 24.24 -2.37
C VAL A 134 -31.93 23.91 -3.24
N LEU A 135 -33.14 24.19 -2.74
CA LEU A 135 -34.38 24.06 -3.52
C LEU A 135 -34.60 25.21 -4.51
N ASP A 136 -33.75 26.25 -4.53
CA ASP A 136 -33.78 27.23 -5.61
C ASP A 136 -33.24 26.57 -6.89
N ARG A 137 -34.16 26.20 -7.78
CA ARG A 137 -33.89 25.56 -9.08
C ARG A 137 -32.93 26.37 -9.98
N ARG A 138 -32.54 27.58 -9.59
CA ARG A 138 -31.54 28.41 -10.28
C ARG A 138 -30.09 28.10 -9.92
N ILE A 139 -29.83 27.35 -8.84
CA ILE A 139 -28.47 27.14 -8.29
C ILE A 139 -27.87 25.78 -8.70
N ILE A 140 -28.69 24.80 -9.08
CA ILE A 140 -28.18 23.51 -9.57
C ILE A 140 -27.93 23.62 -11.09
N LYS A 141 -26.67 23.88 -11.47
CA LYS A 141 -26.17 23.61 -12.83
C LYS A 141 -25.11 22.53 -12.74
N SER A 142 -25.55 21.27 -12.81
CA SER A 142 -24.67 20.14 -13.09
C SER A 142 -24.94 19.68 -14.53
N PRO A 143 -23.92 19.62 -15.41
CA PRO A 143 -24.07 19.12 -16.78
C PRO A 143 -24.57 17.67 -16.86
N GLU A 144 -24.44 16.90 -15.78
CA GLU A 144 -24.74 15.46 -15.74
C GLU A 144 -26.24 15.15 -15.54
N PHE A 145 -27.06 16.14 -15.19
CA PHE A 145 -28.49 15.94 -14.91
C PHE A 145 -29.45 16.59 -15.92
N GLU A 146 -28.95 17.29 -16.95
CA GLU A 146 -29.79 17.97 -17.94
C GLU A 146 -30.33 17.06 -19.07
N SER A 147 -29.91 15.79 -19.19
CA SER A 147 -30.23 14.95 -20.36
C SER A 147 -31.46 14.04 -20.25
N VAL A 148 -32.32 14.16 -19.22
CA VAL A 148 -33.45 13.23 -19.01
C VAL A 148 -34.84 13.90 -19.17
N ALA A 149 -34.90 15.19 -19.48
CA ALA A 149 -36.18 15.93 -19.54
C ALA A 149 -36.58 16.42 -20.95
N ALA A 150 -36.10 15.78 -22.01
CA ALA A 150 -36.47 16.14 -23.37
C ALA A 150 -36.72 14.88 -24.21
N ASP A 151 -37.75 14.11 -23.86
CA ASP A 151 -38.50 13.25 -24.80
C ASP A 151 -39.80 12.81 -24.12
N GLY A 152 -40.88 13.52 -24.43
CA GLY A 152 -42.20 13.27 -23.86
C GLY A 152 -43.24 14.28 -24.33
N VAL A 153 -43.56 14.25 -25.62
CA VAL A 153 -44.83 14.73 -26.19
C VAL A 153 -45.37 13.64 -27.11
#